data_AF-A0AB35YQK4-F1
#
_entry.id   AF-A0AB35YQK4-F1
#
_cell.length_a   1.000
_cell.length_b   1.000
_cell.length_c   1.000
_cell.angle_alpha   90.00
_cell.angle_beta   90.00
_cell.angle_gamma   90.00
#
_symmetry.space_group_name_H-M   'P 1'
#
loop_
_entity.id
_entity.type
_entity.pdbx_description
1 polymer ?
#
loop_
_entity_poly.entity_id
_entity_poly.type
_entity_poly.pdbx_seq_one_letter_code
_entity_poly.pdbx_strand_id
1 'polypeptide(L)'
;MAKYSEEFKIHVVNEYMKGPLGYKLLAKKYDIPNHSQIKRWVHAFKEFGEVGLHRKVTKQAYSVQFKLDVLHFMKQTGASYQDTAIEFNMNNPGLIANWNSKFLKEGIEGLQEKAKGRPPMSNNPKNKPVKQPNTLSREEQLERENELLRLEIAYLKKLNAFEANPDAFLEKHKQRWHSNSKKKGSD
;
A
#
# COMPACT_ATOMS: atom_id res chain seq x y z
N MET A 1 -21.83 -15.52 12.81
CA MET A 1 -21.28 -16.83 13.19
C MET A 1 -20.66 -17.49 11.96
N ALA A 2 -19.54 -18.19 12.04
CA ALA A 2 -19.03 -18.94 10.88
C ALA A 2 -19.89 -20.20 10.70
N LYS A 3 -20.34 -20.48 9.47
CA LYS A 3 -21.21 -21.63 9.18
C LYS A 3 -20.50 -22.97 9.39
N TYR A 4 -19.17 -23.00 9.20
CA TYR A 4 -18.34 -24.19 9.26
C TYR A 4 -17.21 -23.96 10.25
N SER A 5 -17.02 -24.89 11.19
CA SER A 5 -15.92 -24.87 12.14
C SER A 5 -14.59 -25.16 11.44
N GLU A 6 -13.48 -24.88 12.10
CA GLU A 6 -12.15 -25.12 11.58
C GLU A 6 -11.88 -26.63 11.41
N GLU A 7 -12.23 -27.40 12.42
CA GLU A 7 -12.06 -28.86 12.45
C GLU A 7 -12.82 -29.51 11.30
N PHE A 8 -14.04 -29.02 11.03
CA PHE A 8 -14.85 -29.49 9.91
C PHE A 8 -14.17 -29.20 8.56
N LYS A 9 -13.60 -28.01 8.37
CA LYS A 9 -12.88 -27.69 7.12
C LYS A 9 -11.66 -28.58 6.95
N ILE A 10 -10.88 -28.79 8.01
CA ILE A 10 -9.70 -29.67 8.00
C ILE A 10 -10.11 -31.09 7.62
N HIS A 11 -11.21 -31.60 8.18
CA HIS A 11 -11.74 -32.92 7.85
C HIS A 11 -12.10 -33.04 6.37
N VAL A 12 -12.88 -32.09 5.82
CA VAL A 12 -13.28 -32.10 4.41
C VAL A 12 -12.08 -31.99 3.47
N VAL A 13 -11.09 -31.15 3.80
CA VAL A 13 -9.87 -31.02 3.01
C VAL A 13 -9.04 -32.31 3.06
N ASN A 14 -8.89 -32.93 4.23
CA ASN A 14 -8.16 -34.20 4.37
C ASN A 14 -8.84 -35.33 3.60
N GLU A 15 -10.17 -35.40 3.58
CA GLU A 15 -10.89 -36.36 2.76
C GLU A 15 -10.67 -36.13 1.27
N TYR A 16 -10.64 -34.86 0.82
CA TYR A 16 -10.30 -34.54 -0.57
C TYR A 16 -8.87 -34.96 -0.93
N MET A 17 -7.90 -34.77 -0.03
CA MET A 17 -6.49 -35.11 -0.30
C MET A 17 -6.24 -36.62 -0.33
N LYS A 18 -6.96 -37.39 0.50
CA LYS A 18 -6.77 -38.85 0.64
C LYS A 18 -7.70 -39.68 -0.24
N GLY A 19 -8.85 -39.12 -0.60
CA GLY A 19 -9.93 -39.84 -1.28
C GLY A 19 -10.01 -39.57 -2.79
N PRO A 20 -10.70 -40.44 -3.55
CA PRO A 20 -10.96 -40.23 -4.97
C PRO A 20 -12.10 -39.22 -5.25
N LEU A 21 -12.74 -38.68 -4.21
CA LEU A 21 -13.93 -37.85 -4.34
C LEU A 21 -13.60 -36.43 -4.80
N GLY A 22 -14.16 -36.04 -5.95
CA GLY A 22 -14.06 -34.66 -6.44
C GLY A 22 -14.91 -33.66 -5.63
N TYR A 23 -14.65 -32.36 -5.82
CA TYR A 23 -15.30 -31.27 -5.07
C TYR A 23 -16.84 -31.32 -5.07
N LYS A 24 -17.46 -31.70 -6.20
CA LYS A 24 -18.93 -31.78 -6.31
C LYS A 24 -19.52 -32.89 -5.43
N LEU A 25 -18.85 -34.04 -5.39
CA LEU A 25 -19.31 -35.19 -4.60
C LEU A 25 -19.12 -34.93 -3.10
N LEU A 26 -18.00 -34.32 -2.71
CA LEU A 26 -17.80 -33.89 -1.33
C LEU A 26 -18.83 -32.85 -0.89
N ALA A 27 -19.15 -31.89 -1.75
CA ALA A 27 -20.18 -30.90 -1.46
C ALA A 27 -21.54 -31.55 -1.23
N LYS A 28 -21.91 -32.57 -2.03
CA LYS A 28 -23.13 -33.35 -1.83
C LYS A 28 -23.09 -34.19 -0.54
N LYS A 29 -21.97 -34.83 -0.23
CA LYS A 29 -21.79 -35.65 0.99
C LYS A 29 -21.97 -34.83 2.27
N TYR A 30 -21.47 -33.60 2.27
CA TYR A 30 -21.43 -32.71 3.43
C TYR A 30 -22.52 -31.63 3.44
N ASP A 31 -23.49 -31.73 2.51
CA ASP A 31 -24.56 -30.73 2.33
C ASP A 31 -24.03 -29.28 2.22
N ILE A 32 -22.94 -29.10 1.48
CA ILE A 32 -22.35 -27.80 1.18
C ILE A 32 -22.97 -27.31 -0.13
N PRO A 33 -23.71 -26.18 -0.14
CA PRO A 33 -24.43 -25.72 -1.32
C PRO A 33 -23.55 -25.43 -2.53
N ASN A 34 -22.29 -25.04 -2.31
CA ASN A 34 -21.36 -24.67 -3.38
C ASN A 34 -20.00 -25.36 -3.24
N HIS A 35 -19.68 -26.26 -4.17
CA HIS A 35 -18.39 -26.95 -4.27
C HIS A 35 -17.18 -26.01 -4.40
N SER A 36 -17.38 -24.78 -4.89
CA SER A 36 -16.33 -23.75 -4.95
C SER A 36 -15.79 -23.38 -3.57
N GLN A 37 -16.60 -23.56 -2.51
CA GLN A 37 -16.17 -23.33 -1.14
C GLN A 37 -15.11 -24.34 -0.70
N ILE A 38 -15.31 -25.63 -1.05
CA ILE A 38 -14.32 -26.69 -0.81
C ILE A 38 -13.05 -26.43 -1.61
N LYS A 39 -13.18 -26.03 -2.89
CA LYS A 39 -12.03 -25.66 -3.72
C LYS A 39 -11.17 -24.57 -3.07
N ARG A 40 -11.80 -23.54 -2.47
CA ARG A 40 -11.10 -22.48 -1.74
C ARG A 40 -10.39 -22.99 -0.50
N TRP A 41 -11.02 -23.87 0.29
CA TRP A 41 -10.38 -24.46 1.47
C TRP A 41 -9.17 -25.31 1.11
N VAL A 42 -9.30 -26.16 0.08
CA VAL A 42 -8.19 -26.98 -0.40
C VAL A 42 -7.04 -26.12 -0.91
N HIS A 43 -7.33 -25.05 -1.65
CA HIS A 43 -6.30 -24.12 -2.10
C HIS A 43 -5.61 -23.41 -0.93
N ALA A 44 -6.37 -22.88 0.02
CA ALA A 44 -5.79 -22.24 1.20
C ALA A 44 -4.93 -23.19 2.03
N PHE A 45 -5.31 -24.47 2.10
CA PHE A 45 -4.53 -25.51 2.77
C PHE A 45 -3.25 -25.88 2.02
N LYS A 46 -3.27 -25.90 0.68
CA LYS A 46 -2.06 -26.16 -0.11
C LYS A 46 -1.01 -25.07 0.04
N GLU A 47 -1.45 -23.81 0.08
CA GLU A 47 -0.54 -22.66 0.16
C GLU A 47 -0.06 -22.38 1.59
N PHE A 48 -0.96 -22.46 2.58
CA PHE A 48 -0.69 -21.98 3.94
C PHE A 48 -0.86 -23.07 5.02
N GLY A 49 -1.10 -24.32 4.63
CA GLY A 49 -1.40 -25.41 5.56
C GLY A 49 -2.69 -25.17 6.35
N GLU A 50 -2.75 -25.70 7.57
CA GLU A 50 -3.90 -25.54 8.47
C GLU A 50 -4.15 -24.05 8.80
N VAL A 51 -3.10 -23.24 8.87
CA VAL A 51 -3.20 -21.78 9.12
C VAL A 51 -4.07 -21.08 8.07
N GLY A 52 -4.11 -21.59 6.84
CA GLY A 52 -4.96 -21.07 5.77
C GLY A 52 -6.47 -21.27 6.00
N LEU A 53 -6.85 -22.24 6.83
CA LEU A 53 -8.25 -22.57 7.14
C LEU A 53 -8.79 -21.78 8.35
N HIS A 54 -7.88 -21.23 9.15
CA HIS A 54 -8.19 -20.45 10.34
C HIS A 54 -9.02 -19.23 9.97
N ARG A 55 -10.05 -18.98 10.76
CA ARG A 55 -10.83 -17.76 10.62
C ARG A 55 -10.03 -16.60 11.20
N LYS A 56 -9.69 -15.61 10.38
CA LYS A 56 -9.25 -14.30 10.90
C LYS A 56 -10.40 -13.64 11.66
N VAL A 57 -10.23 -13.54 12.98
CA VAL A 57 -11.23 -12.95 13.90
C VAL A 57 -11.18 -11.42 13.85
N THR A 58 -9.99 -10.87 13.63
CA THR A 58 -9.76 -9.42 13.54
C THR A 58 -9.65 -8.98 12.08
N LYS A 59 -10.17 -7.78 11.80
CA LYS A 59 -9.90 -7.12 10.52
C LYS A 59 -8.46 -6.66 10.55
N GLN A 60 -7.64 -7.24 9.69
CA GLN A 60 -6.27 -6.78 9.51
C GLN A 60 -6.33 -5.39 8.86
N ALA A 61 -5.90 -4.37 9.59
CA ALA A 61 -5.70 -3.03 9.05
C ALA A 61 -4.38 -3.04 8.28
N TYR A 62 -4.41 -2.49 7.06
CA TYR A 62 -3.22 -2.38 6.22
C TYR A 62 -2.92 -0.91 6.01
N SER A 63 -1.69 -0.52 6.30
CA SER A 63 -1.21 0.84 6.08
C SER A 63 -1.31 1.21 4.60
N VAL A 64 -1.42 2.50 4.30
CA VAL A 64 -1.43 2.98 2.91
C VAL A 64 -0.14 2.58 2.20
N GLN A 65 1.00 2.67 2.88
CA GLN A 65 2.29 2.27 2.34
C GLN A 65 2.30 0.79 1.94
N PHE A 66 1.85 -0.10 2.82
CA PHE A 66 1.79 -1.53 2.51
C PHE A 66 0.91 -1.81 1.28
N LYS A 67 -0.24 -1.14 1.17
CA LYS A 67 -1.12 -1.28 0.00
C LYS A 67 -0.42 -0.82 -1.28
N LEU A 68 0.37 0.25 -1.22
CA LEU A 68 1.15 0.73 -2.36
C LEU A 68 2.25 -0.25 -2.75
N ASP A 69 2.98 -0.80 -1.78
CA ASP A 69 4.06 -1.76 -2.02
C ASP A 69 3.52 -3.01 -2.72
N VAL A 70 2.37 -3.53 -2.27
CA VAL A 70 1.66 -4.66 -2.88
C VAL A 70 1.28 -4.37 -4.34
N LEU A 71 0.69 -3.20 -4.60
CA LEU A 71 0.27 -2.82 -5.94
C LEU A 71 1.46 -2.55 -6.87
N HIS A 72 2.55 -1.99 -6.32
CA HIS A 72 3.77 -1.73 -7.07
C HIS A 72 4.46 -3.04 -7.47
N PHE A 73 4.60 -3.97 -6.53
CA PHE A 73 5.12 -5.31 -6.79
C PHE A 73 4.33 -5.99 -7.92
N MET A 74 3.01 -5.98 -7.83
CA MET A 74 2.13 -6.57 -8.85
C MET A 74 2.34 -5.92 -10.22
N LYS A 75 2.47 -4.59 -10.27
CA LYS A 75 2.71 -3.86 -11.53
C LYS A 75 4.10 -4.14 -12.12
N GLN A 76 5.12 -4.31 -11.28
CA GLN A 76 6.50 -4.56 -11.70
C GLN A 76 6.71 -5.98 -12.21
N THR A 77 6.12 -6.96 -11.51
CA THR A 77 6.29 -8.39 -11.82
C THR A 77 5.27 -8.92 -12.82
N GLY A 78 4.12 -8.24 -12.97
CA GLY A 78 2.99 -8.76 -13.74
C GLY A 78 2.30 -9.95 -13.06
N ALA A 79 2.58 -10.20 -11.77
CA ALA A 79 1.99 -11.28 -10.99
C ALA A 79 0.47 -11.17 -10.93
N SER A 80 -0.24 -12.32 -10.87
CA SER A 80 -1.68 -12.29 -10.69
C SER A 80 -2.06 -11.82 -9.29
N TYR A 81 -3.33 -11.47 -9.07
CA TYR A 81 -3.83 -11.15 -7.73
C TYR A 81 -3.64 -12.29 -6.74
N GLN A 82 -3.64 -13.54 -7.21
CA GLN A 82 -3.44 -14.70 -6.34
C GLN A 82 -1.97 -14.81 -5.95
N ASP A 83 -1.06 -14.74 -6.92
CA ASP A 83 0.38 -14.87 -6.68
C ASP A 83 0.89 -13.73 -5.79
N THR A 84 0.43 -12.51 -6.05
CA THR A 84 0.72 -11.35 -5.19
C THR A 84 0.18 -11.58 -3.78
N ALA A 85 -1.01 -12.17 -3.64
CA ALA A 85 -1.55 -12.45 -2.32
C ALA A 85 -0.71 -13.48 -1.57
N ILE A 86 -0.19 -14.51 -2.26
CA ILE A 86 0.70 -15.52 -1.69
C ILE A 86 2.01 -14.88 -1.21
N GLU A 87 2.64 -14.06 -2.06
CA GLU A 87 3.91 -13.39 -1.74
C GLU A 87 3.81 -12.52 -0.47
N PHE A 88 2.71 -11.77 -0.32
CA PHE A 88 2.48 -10.91 0.84
C PHE A 88 1.75 -11.63 1.99
N ASN A 89 1.67 -12.96 1.96
CA ASN A 89 1.00 -13.81 2.96
C ASN A 89 -0.46 -13.38 3.26
N MET A 90 -1.15 -12.93 2.20
CA MET A 90 -2.53 -12.52 2.19
C MET A 90 -3.41 -13.64 1.65
N ASN A 91 -4.40 -14.07 2.44
CA ASN A 91 -5.37 -15.08 2.01
C ASN A 91 -6.56 -14.49 1.21
N ASN A 92 -6.50 -13.21 0.82
CA ASN A 92 -7.61 -12.56 0.12
C ASN A 92 -7.16 -11.79 -1.13
N PRO A 93 -7.03 -12.47 -2.28
CA PRO A 93 -6.73 -11.85 -3.58
C PRO A 93 -7.73 -10.77 -3.98
N GLY A 94 -9.02 -10.94 -3.63
CA GLY A 94 -10.07 -9.98 -3.93
C GLY A 94 -9.89 -8.63 -3.22
N LEU A 95 -9.19 -8.61 -2.08
CA LEU A 95 -8.84 -7.37 -1.38
C LEU A 95 -7.85 -6.53 -2.21
N ILE A 96 -6.86 -7.17 -2.81
CA ILE A 96 -5.85 -6.54 -3.67
C ILE A 96 -6.51 -5.96 -4.93
N ALA A 97 -7.41 -6.72 -5.57
CA ALA A 97 -8.18 -6.23 -6.71
C ALA A 97 -9.00 -4.97 -6.37
N ASN A 98 -9.56 -4.91 -5.16
CA ASN A 98 -10.32 -3.76 -4.69
C ASN A 98 -9.40 -2.55 -4.40
N TRP A 99 -8.21 -2.77 -3.84
CA TRP A 99 -7.19 -1.72 -3.69
C TRP A 99 -6.74 -1.18 -5.05
N ASN A 100 -6.46 -2.06 -6.02
CA ASN A 100 -6.05 -1.67 -7.37
C ASN A 100 -7.13 -0.81 -8.02
N SER A 101 -8.39 -1.23 -7.94
CA SER A 101 -9.53 -0.47 -8.49
C SER A 101 -9.66 0.92 -7.85
N LYS A 102 -9.49 1.03 -6.53
CA LYS A 102 -9.51 2.31 -5.83
C LYS A 102 -8.33 3.21 -6.19
N PHE A 103 -7.15 2.62 -6.29
CA PHE A 103 -5.94 3.35 -6.69
C PHE A 103 -6.06 3.91 -8.11
N LEU A 104 -6.60 3.13 -9.05
CA LEU A 104 -6.84 3.61 -10.42
C LEU A 104 -7.88 4.73 -10.50
N LYS A 105 -8.85 4.75 -9.59
CA LYS A 105 -9.98 5.69 -9.63
C LYS A 105 -9.72 6.98 -8.85
N GLU A 106 -9.03 6.89 -7.71
CA GLU A 106 -8.88 7.97 -6.73
C GLU A 106 -7.40 8.18 -6.32
N GLY A 107 -6.45 7.46 -6.93
CA GLY A 107 -5.04 7.55 -6.57
C GLY A 107 -4.73 7.07 -5.15
N ILE A 108 -3.72 7.67 -4.52
CA ILE A 108 -3.27 7.32 -3.16
C ILE A 108 -4.37 7.60 -2.12
N GLU A 109 -5.17 8.64 -2.31
CA GLU A 109 -6.28 9.00 -1.42
C GLU A 109 -7.34 7.89 -1.35
N GLY A 110 -7.55 7.14 -2.45
CA GLY A 110 -8.44 5.99 -2.49
C GLY A 110 -8.02 4.82 -1.60
N LEU A 111 -6.73 4.74 -1.26
CA LEU A 111 -6.19 3.69 -0.38
C LEU A 111 -6.28 4.05 1.10
N GLN A 112 -6.54 5.32 1.42
CA GLN A 112 -6.75 5.79 2.79
C GLN A 112 -8.05 5.25 3.38
N GLU A 113 -8.07 5.05 4.69
CA GLU A 113 -9.27 4.64 5.40
C GLU A 113 -10.24 5.82 5.50
N LYS A 114 -11.30 5.81 4.68
CA LYS A 114 -12.38 6.79 4.80
C LYS A 114 -13.19 6.53 6.06
N ALA A 115 -13.61 7.61 6.73
CA ALA A 115 -14.49 7.54 7.90
C ALA A 115 -15.70 6.68 7.59
N LYS A 116 -15.89 5.62 8.38
CA LYS A 116 -16.90 4.59 8.13
C LYS A 116 -18.19 4.94 8.86
N GLY A 117 -19.26 5.19 8.13
CA GLY A 117 -20.59 5.41 8.70
C GLY A 117 -21.49 6.25 7.80
N ARG A 118 -22.79 6.28 8.13
CA ARG A 118 -23.71 7.29 7.60
C ARG A 118 -23.27 8.63 8.21
N PRO A 119 -23.11 9.71 7.43
CA PRO A 119 -22.92 11.03 8.03
C PRO A 119 -24.07 11.29 9.02
N PRO A 120 -23.81 11.92 10.18
CA PRO A 120 -24.85 12.19 11.16
C PRO A 120 -25.99 12.98 10.48
N MET A 121 -27.24 12.60 10.73
CA MET A 121 -28.38 13.39 10.26
C MET A 121 -28.30 14.75 10.95
N SER A 122 -27.98 15.78 10.14
CA SER A 122 -27.87 17.16 10.58
C SER A 122 -29.23 17.66 11.06
N ASN A 123 -29.42 17.75 12.37
CA ASN A 123 -30.42 18.63 13.00
C ASN A 123 -29.71 19.56 13.99
N ASN A 124 -28.79 20.40 13.50
CA ASN A 124 -28.60 21.77 14.02
C ASN A 124 -27.60 22.54 13.15
N PRO A 125 -27.89 23.80 12.76
CA PRO A 125 -26.88 24.67 12.19
C PRO A 125 -26.01 25.22 13.32
N LYS A 126 -24.70 25.37 13.04
CA LYS A 126 -23.63 25.97 13.86
C LYS A 126 -22.93 24.99 14.81
N ASN A 127 -21.93 24.31 14.28
CA ASN A 127 -20.65 24.23 14.96
C ASN A 127 -19.56 24.72 14.01
N LYS A 128 -18.78 25.68 14.51
CA LYS A 128 -17.64 26.31 13.84
C LYS A 128 -16.71 25.24 13.27
N PRO A 129 -16.03 25.49 12.12
CA PRO A 129 -15.03 24.54 11.64
C PRO A 129 -13.97 24.42 12.73
N VAL A 130 -13.88 23.23 13.32
CA VAL A 130 -12.71 22.83 14.10
C VAL A 130 -11.56 22.90 13.12
N LYS A 131 -10.71 23.92 13.27
CA LYS A 131 -9.44 24.02 12.56
C LYS A 131 -8.68 22.74 12.88
N GLN A 132 -8.63 21.82 11.92
CA GLN A 132 -7.65 20.75 11.97
C GLN A 132 -6.27 21.43 12.07
N PRO A 133 -5.36 20.94 12.92
CA PRO A 133 -4.01 21.47 12.95
C PRO A 133 -3.47 21.35 11.53
N ASN A 134 -3.06 22.47 10.94
CA ASN A 134 -2.62 22.65 9.55
C ASN A 134 -1.84 21.43 9.04
N THR A 135 -2.56 20.47 8.47
CA THR A 135 -1.99 19.52 7.52
C THR A 135 -1.82 20.36 6.28
N LEU A 136 -0.57 20.58 5.89
CA LEU A 136 -0.24 21.39 4.71
C LEU A 136 -1.15 20.96 3.57
N SER A 137 -1.78 21.93 2.91
CA SER A 137 -2.64 21.66 1.75
C SER A 137 -1.85 20.78 0.77
N ARG A 138 -2.55 19.93 0.01
CA ARG A 138 -1.91 19.07 -1.00
C ARG A 138 -0.97 19.88 -1.91
N GLU A 139 -1.36 21.10 -2.21
CA GLU A 139 -0.59 22.10 -2.96
C GLU A 139 0.71 22.49 -2.23
N GLU A 140 0.64 22.84 -0.94
CA GLU A 140 1.81 23.22 -0.13
C GLU A 140 2.80 22.04 0.05
N GLN A 141 2.29 20.81 0.13
CA GLN A 141 3.15 19.60 0.16
C GLN A 141 3.88 19.43 -1.18
N LEU A 142 3.18 19.58 -2.30
CA LEU A 142 3.75 19.49 -3.64
C LEU A 142 4.73 20.62 -3.92
N GLU A 143 4.49 21.82 -3.38
CA GLU A 143 5.41 22.95 -3.46
C GLU A 143 6.70 22.67 -2.70
N ARG A 144 6.60 22.14 -1.48
CA ARG A 144 7.78 21.76 -0.68
C ARG A 144 8.57 20.64 -1.34
N GLU A 145 7.90 19.61 -1.87
CA GLU A 145 8.55 18.55 -2.64
C GLU A 145 9.24 19.10 -3.89
N ASN A 146 8.58 20.00 -4.64
CA ASN A 146 9.21 20.66 -5.78
C ASN A 146 10.43 21.49 -5.38
N GLU A 147 10.38 22.20 -4.26
CA GLU A 147 11.51 22.98 -3.75
C GLU A 147 12.69 22.07 -3.40
N LEU A 148 12.44 20.97 -2.70
CA LEU A 148 13.47 19.96 -2.38
C LEU A 148 14.08 19.35 -3.64
N LEU A 149 13.25 18.97 -4.62
CA LEU A 149 13.73 18.44 -5.91
C LEU A 149 14.56 19.46 -6.68
N ARG A 150 14.18 20.75 -6.65
CA ARG A 150 14.96 21.83 -7.29
C ARG A 150 16.32 21.99 -6.61
N LEU A 151 16.38 21.89 -5.28
CA LEU A 151 17.64 21.94 -4.53
C LEU A 151 18.53 20.75 -4.87
N GLU A 152 17.97 19.53 -4.94
CA GLU A 152 18.69 18.33 -5.32
C GLU A 152 19.24 18.43 -6.75
N ILE A 153 18.41 18.84 -7.72
CA ILE A 153 18.86 19.07 -9.11
C ILE A 153 19.95 20.14 -9.16
N ALA A 154 19.82 21.22 -8.40
CA ALA A 154 20.83 22.28 -8.37
C ALA A 154 22.16 21.77 -7.76
N TYR A 155 22.08 20.92 -6.74
CA TYR A 155 23.25 20.28 -6.13
C TYR A 155 23.93 19.32 -7.12
N LEU A 156 23.17 18.43 -7.75
CA LEU A 156 23.69 17.49 -8.76
C LEU A 156 24.31 18.22 -9.96
N LYS A 157 23.72 19.32 -10.42
CA LYS A 157 24.31 20.16 -11.47
C LYS A 157 25.64 20.77 -11.05
N LYS A 158 25.78 21.19 -9.77
CA LYS A 158 27.06 21.68 -9.24
C LYS A 158 28.08 20.57 -9.11
N LEU A 159 27.68 19.39 -8.66
CA LEU A 159 28.54 18.20 -8.59
C LEU A 159 29.07 17.83 -9.98
N ASN A 160 28.19 17.69 -10.97
CA ASN A 160 28.58 17.38 -12.34
C ASN A 160 29.50 18.45 -12.94
N ALA A 161 29.26 19.74 -12.64
CA ALA A 161 30.14 20.82 -13.09
C ALA A 161 31.52 20.75 -12.43
N PHE A 162 31.60 20.33 -11.16
CA PHE A 162 32.86 20.10 -10.45
C PHE A 162 33.61 18.89 -11.04
N GLU A 163 32.93 17.78 -11.30
CA GLU A 163 33.53 16.59 -11.91
C GLU A 163 34.01 16.86 -13.34
N ALA A 164 33.28 17.66 -14.12
CA ALA A 164 33.64 17.97 -15.50
C ALA A 164 34.83 18.93 -15.63
N ASN A 165 35.00 19.88 -14.70
CA ASN A 165 36.11 20.86 -14.71
C ASN A 165 36.43 21.31 -13.27
N PRO A 166 37.22 20.53 -12.50
CA PRO A 166 37.46 20.79 -11.08
C PRO A 166 38.23 22.09 -10.83
N ASP A 167 39.19 22.43 -11.69
CA ASP A 167 40.02 23.63 -11.56
C ASP A 167 39.21 24.93 -11.73
N ALA A 168 38.35 25.00 -12.76
CA ALA A 168 37.51 26.17 -13.02
C ALA A 168 36.42 26.39 -11.94
N PHE A 169 35.91 25.30 -11.36
CA PHE A 169 34.93 25.38 -10.27
C PHE A 169 35.56 25.94 -8.98
N LEU A 170 36.77 25.46 -8.64
CA LEU A 170 37.54 25.93 -7.48
C LEU A 170 37.95 27.40 -7.63
N GLU A 171 38.36 27.82 -8.81
CA GLU A 171 38.79 29.21 -9.08
C GLU A 171 37.62 30.20 -8.95
N LYS A 172 36.44 29.86 -9.49
CA LYS A 172 35.21 30.66 -9.37
C LYS A 172 34.73 30.83 -7.93
N HIS A 173 34.95 29.83 -7.07
CA HIS A 173 34.56 29.88 -5.65
C HIS A 173 35.62 30.49 -4.72
N LYS A 174 36.91 30.47 -5.08
CA LYS A 174 37.98 31.23 -4.39
C LYS A 174 37.79 32.75 -4.51
N GLN A 175 37.39 33.24 -5.69
CA GLN A 175 37.22 34.68 -5.97
C GLN A 175 36.08 35.34 -5.16
N ARG A 176 35.08 34.56 -4.75
CA ARG A 176 33.88 35.07 -4.06
C ARG A 176 34.06 35.29 -2.56
N TRP A 177 35.08 34.68 -1.94
CA TRP A 177 35.36 34.84 -0.51
C TRP A 177 36.21 36.10 -0.22
N HIS A 178 37.08 36.50 -1.14
CA HIS A 178 37.99 37.64 -0.95
C HIS A 178 37.43 39.02 -1.34
N SER A 179 36.25 39.07 -1.95
CA SER A 179 35.72 40.34 -2.52
C SER A 179 34.79 41.14 -1.58
N ASN A 180 34.42 40.61 -0.41
CA ASN A 180 33.51 41.28 0.53
C ASN A 180 34.18 41.95 1.74
N SER A 181 35.52 41.98 1.84
CA SER A 181 36.22 42.57 3.00
C SER A 181 36.78 43.98 2.80
N LYS A 182 36.68 44.58 1.59
CA LYS A 182 37.16 45.95 1.32
C LYS A 182 36.04 46.91 0.93
N LYS A 183 35.17 47.25 1.88
CA LYS A 183 34.39 48.51 1.85
C LYS A 183 33.77 48.79 3.22
N LYS A 184 34.56 49.32 4.15
CA LYS A 184 34.08 50.18 5.24
C LYS A 184 35.25 50.94 5.87
N GLY A 185 35.24 52.27 5.69
CA GLY A 185 35.93 53.25 6.53
C GLY A 185 37.37 53.59 6.18
N SER A 186 37.57 54.58 5.30
CA SER A 186 38.60 55.61 5.53
C SER A 186 37.84 56.89 5.85
N ASP A 187 37.92 57.32 7.10
CA ASP A 187 37.93 58.74 7.46
C ASP A 187 39.35 59.29 7.26
#